data_AF-A0A831VRE3-F1
#
_entry.id   AF-A0A831VRE3-F1
#
_cell.length_a   1.000
_cell.length_b   1.000
_cell.length_c   1.000
_cell.angle_alpha   90.00
_cell.angle_beta   90.00
_cell.angle_gamma   90.00
#
_symmetry.space_group_name_H-M   'P 1'
#
loop_
_entity.id
_entity.type
_entity.pdbx_description
1 polymer ?
#
loop_
_entity_poly.entity_id
_entity_poly.type
_entity_poly.pdbx_seq_one_letter_code
_entity_poly.pdbx_strand_id
1 'polypeptide(L)'
;MKEAYLYEKKDHNRVRCFLCNHGCLIKDGDKGICGVRENRAGTLVSLVYDRVIATHTDPIEKKPLFHFLPGTRSYSIATVGCNFRCLFCQNADISQMPSDHHRVLGEKMTAEMIVSEAARGGS
;
A
#
# COMPACT_ATOMS: atom_id res chain seq x y z
N MET A 1 -11.65 -1.31 -4.22
CA MET A 1 -11.50 0.17 -4.26
C MET A 1 -12.29 0.78 -3.12
N LYS A 2 -11.74 1.77 -2.42
CA LYS A 2 -12.36 2.42 -1.26
C LYS A 2 -11.97 3.89 -1.21
N GLU A 3 -12.86 4.78 -0.78
CA GLU A 3 -12.48 6.16 -0.47
C GLU A 3 -11.30 6.19 0.51
N ALA A 4 -10.32 7.03 0.22
CA ALA A 4 -9.12 7.19 1.02
C ALA A 4 -9.38 8.13 2.19
N TYR A 5 -8.62 7.94 3.27
CA TYR A 5 -8.68 8.78 4.45
C TYR A 5 -7.75 9.99 4.30
N LEU A 6 -7.95 11.03 5.11
CA LEU A 6 -7.01 12.15 5.28
C LEU A 6 -6.67 12.89 3.99
N TYR A 7 -7.68 13.56 3.42
CA TYR A 7 -7.51 14.48 2.31
C TYR A 7 -8.47 15.65 2.42
N GLU A 8 -8.12 16.76 1.78
CA GLU A 8 -9.00 17.92 1.65
C GLU A 8 -9.42 18.10 0.19
N LYS A 9 -10.71 18.37 -0.01
CA LYS A 9 -11.23 18.83 -1.31
C LYS A 9 -10.78 20.27 -1.55
N LYS A 10 -10.43 20.58 -2.79
CA LYS A 10 -10.01 21.90 -3.28
C LYS A 10 -10.80 22.26 -4.53
N ASP A 11 -10.66 23.51 -4.97
CA ASP A 11 -11.36 23.99 -6.16
C ASP A 11 -11.02 23.18 -7.41
N HIS A 12 -11.96 23.15 -8.35
CA HIS A 12 -11.87 22.41 -9.61
C HIS A 12 -11.64 20.89 -9.41
N ASN A 13 -12.38 20.28 -8.48
CA ASN A 13 -12.30 18.85 -8.16
C ASN A 13 -10.89 18.37 -7.77
N ARG A 14 -9.98 19.25 -7.38
CA ARG A 14 -8.65 18.85 -6.91
C ARG A 14 -8.73 18.32 -5.49
N VAL A 15 -7.78 17.48 -5.11
CA VAL A 15 -7.64 17.00 -3.72
C VAL A 15 -6.22 17.16 -3.22
N ARG A 16 -6.06 17.59 -1.98
CA ARG A 16 -4.79 17.59 -1.26
C ARG A 16 -4.73 16.37 -0.36
N CYS A 17 -3.82 15.44 -0.65
CA CYS A 17 -3.65 14.19 0.10
C CYS A 17 -2.65 14.35 1.24
N PHE A 18 -3.01 13.89 2.45
CA PHE A 18 -2.17 13.94 3.66
C PHE A 18 -1.84 12.56 4.22
N LEU A 19 -2.02 11.49 3.45
CA LEU A 19 -1.70 10.11 3.87
C LEU A 19 -0.20 9.84 4.04
N CYS A 20 0.65 10.72 3.49
CA CYS A 20 2.08 10.67 3.70
C CYS A 20 2.67 12.08 3.61
N ASN A 21 3.97 12.20 3.93
CA ASN A 21 4.65 13.50 4.02
C ASN A 21 4.76 14.28 2.68
N HIS A 22 4.42 13.67 1.55
CA HIS A 22 4.52 14.33 0.23
C HIS A 22 3.41 15.36 -0.03
N GLY A 23 2.28 15.31 0.68
CA GLY A 23 1.26 16.36 0.57
C GLY A 23 0.71 16.57 -0.86
N CYS A 24 0.56 15.51 -1.66
CA CYS A 24 0.28 15.63 -3.10
C CYS A 24 -1.01 16.44 -3.37
N LEU A 25 -0.94 17.41 -4.28
CA LEU A 25 -2.13 18.03 -4.89
C LEU A 25 -2.45 17.27 -6.18
N ILE A 26 -3.59 16.58 -6.20
CA ILE A 26 -3.96 15.65 -7.26
C ILE A 26 -5.15 16.25 -8.02
N LYS A 27 -5.01 16.40 -9.34
CA LYS A 27 -6.10 16.87 -10.22
C LYS A 27 -7.15 15.80 -10.42
N ASP A 28 -8.31 16.17 -10.92
CA ASP A 28 -9.34 15.20 -11.27
C ASP A 28 -8.83 14.22 -12.34
N GLY A 29 -9.02 12.93 -12.12
CA GLY A 29 -8.51 11.84 -12.97
C GLY A 29 -7.04 11.47 -12.75
N ASP A 30 -6.28 12.28 -12.00
CA ASP A 30 -4.86 12.04 -11.74
C ASP A 30 -4.63 11.14 -10.51
N LYS A 31 -3.39 10.67 -10.38
CA LYS A 31 -2.90 9.89 -9.22
C LYS A 31 -1.81 10.65 -8.48
N GLY A 32 -1.72 10.40 -7.17
CA GLY A 32 -0.56 10.82 -6.38
C GLY A 32 0.70 10.07 -6.82
N ILE A 33 1.86 10.50 -6.32
CA ILE A 33 3.16 9.94 -6.73
C ILE A 33 3.32 8.44 -6.44
N CYS A 34 2.55 7.90 -5.49
CA CYS A 34 2.51 6.47 -5.18
C CYS A 34 1.80 5.63 -6.24
N GLY A 35 1.09 6.25 -7.19
CA GLY A 35 0.36 5.58 -8.26
C GLY A 35 -0.90 4.81 -7.82
N VAL A 36 -1.24 4.82 -6.52
CA VAL A 36 -2.35 4.02 -5.96
C VAL A 36 -3.44 4.84 -5.27
N ARG A 37 -3.27 6.17 -5.22
CA ARG A 37 -4.29 7.11 -4.76
C ARG A 37 -4.73 7.95 -5.93
N GLU A 38 -5.95 7.74 -6.37
CA GLU A 38 -6.54 8.38 -7.55
C GLU A 38 -7.62 9.35 -7.13
N ASN A 39 -7.62 10.55 -7.69
CA ASN A 39 -8.71 11.49 -7.48
C ASN A 39 -9.79 11.28 -8.54
N ARG A 40 -11.03 11.02 -8.10
CA ARG A 40 -12.19 10.84 -8.97
C ARG A 40 -13.27 11.85 -8.60
N ALA A 41 -13.45 12.87 -9.43
CA ALA A 41 -14.42 13.94 -9.26
C ALA A 41 -14.34 14.60 -7.86
N GLY A 42 -13.13 14.85 -7.37
CA GLY A 42 -12.90 15.47 -6.05
C GLY A 42 -12.96 14.51 -4.88
N THR A 43 -13.06 13.20 -5.11
CA THR A 43 -12.99 12.16 -4.07
C THR A 43 -11.71 11.35 -4.23
N LEU A 44 -10.87 11.32 -3.21
CA LEU A 44 -9.64 10.53 -3.24
C LEU A 44 -9.96 9.05 -2.99
N VAL A 45 -9.55 8.17 -3.90
CA VAL A 45 -9.84 6.73 -3.86
C VAL A 45 -8.55 5.91 -3.76
N SER A 46 -8.55 4.91 -2.90
CA SER A 46 -7.54 3.85 -2.85
C SER A 46 -7.80 2.79 -3.91
N LEU A 47 -6.78 2.55 -4.74
CA LEU A 47 -6.81 1.47 -5.73
C LEU A 47 -6.39 0.12 -5.15
N VAL A 48 -5.79 0.12 -3.96
CA VAL A 48 -5.17 -1.07 -3.35
C VAL A 48 -5.81 -1.54 -2.05
N TYR A 49 -6.97 -0.99 -1.66
CA TYR A 49 -7.59 -1.29 -0.36
C TYR A 49 -7.76 -2.80 -0.08
N ASP A 50 -8.20 -3.56 -1.06
CA ASP A 50 -8.45 -5.00 -1.00
C ASP A 50 -7.54 -5.78 -1.96
N ARG A 51 -6.40 -5.20 -2.36
CA ARG A 51 -5.48 -5.78 -3.36
C ARG A 51 -4.12 -6.06 -2.76
N VAL A 52 -3.91 -7.30 -2.33
CA VAL A 52 -2.65 -7.77 -1.75
C VAL A 52 -1.77 -8.31 -2.86
N ILE A 53 -0.51 -7.87 -2.93
CA ILE A 53 0.44 -8.32 -3.96
C ILE A 53 1.36 -9.43 -3.46
N ALA A 54 1.59 -9.51 -2.15
CA ALA A 54 2.43 -10.51 -1.53
C ALA A 54 1.98 -10.79 -0.10
N THR A 55 2.05 -12.07 0.28
CA THR A 55 1.90 -12.56 1.65
C THR A 55 3.07 -13.48 1.98
N HIS A 56 3.62 -13.38 3.19
CA HIS A 56 4.73 -14.23 3.63
C HIS A 56 4.66 -14.52 5.13
N THR A 57 4.95 -15.76 5.50
CA THR A 57 5.16 -16.16 6.89
C THR A 57 6.62 -16.51 7.13
N ASP A 58 7.37 -15.58 7.70
CA ASP A 58 8.82 -15.65 7.91
C ASP A 58 9.16 -15.64 9.42
N PRO A 59 10.33 -16.18 9.84
CA PRO A 59 10.85 -15.92 11.18
C PRO A 59 10.97 -14.41 11.46
N ILE A 60 10.72 -14.01 12.71
CA ILE A 60 10.76 -12.59 13.11
C ILE A 60 12.13 -11.95 12.86
N GLU A 61 13.21 -12.73 12.88
CA GLU A 61 14.60 -12.30 12.65
C GLU A 61 14.84 -11.80 11.22
N LYS A 62 13.98 -12.15 10.26
CA LYS A 62 14.02 -11.57 8.91
C LYS A 62 13.57 -10.10 8.91
N LYS A 63 12.79 -9.68 9.91
CA LYS A 63 12.34 -8.30 10.08
C LYS A 63 13.41 -7.52 10.85
N PRO A 64 13.44 -6.17 10.78
CA PRO A 64 14.42 -5.36 11.51
C PRO A 64 14.13 -5.30 13.02
N LEU A 65 13.95 -6.46 13.67
CA LEU A 65 13.50 -6.67 15.05
C LEU A 65 14.26 -7.84 15.71
N PHE A 66 15.58 -7.74 15.82
CA PHE A 66 16.48 -8.87 16.14
C PHE A 66 16.25 -9.54 17.52
N HIS A 67 15.82 -8.78 18.54
CA HIS A 67 15.55 -9.31 19.90
C HIS A 67 14.06 -9.26 20.27
N PHE A 68 13.18 -9.20 19.27
CA PHE A 68 11.74 -9.19 19.50
C PHE A 68 11.19 -10.59 19.28
N LEU A 69 10.75 -11.25 20.35
CA LEU A 69 10.16 -12.59 20.33
C LEU A 69 10.98 -13.64 19.53
N PRO A 70 12.25 -13.92 19.89
CA PRO A 70 13.11 -14.82 19.11
C PRO A 70 12.49 -16.20 18.83
N GLY A 71 12.68 -16.71 17.63
CA GLY A 71 12.15 -17.98 17.15
C GLY A 71 10.67 -17.98 16.74
N THR A 72 9.95 -16.88 16.95
CA THR A 72 8.56 -16.74 16.54
C THR A 72 8.41 -16.41 15.05
N ARG A 73 7.18 -16.54 14.54
CA ARG A 73 6.86 -16.23 13.14
C ARG A 73 6.18 -14.87 13.03
N SER A 74 6.39 -14.24 11.89
CA SER A 74 5.71 -13.01 11.48
C SER A 74 4.91 -13.28 10.21
N TYR A 75 3.68 -12.77 10.16
CA TYR A 75 2.87 -12.75 8.95
C TYR A 75 2.89 -11.35 8.34
N SER A 76 3.39 -11.24 7.11
CA SER A 76 3.52 -9.98 6.38
C SER A 76 2.59 -9.97 5.18
N ILE A 77 1.91 -8.85 4.98
CA ILE A 77 1.14 -8.56 3.77
C ILE A 77 1.64 -7.26 3.16
N ALA A 78 1.55 -7.14 1.84
CA ALA A 78 1.94 -5.92 1.13
C ALA A 78 0.94 -5.57 0.02
N THR A 79 0.92 -4.29 -0.34
CA THR A 79 0.26 -3.77 -1.54
C THR A 79 1.31 -3.06 -2.40
N VAL A 80 1.00 -2.80 -3.67
CA VAL A 80 1.87 -2.01 -4.56
C VAL A 80 1.82 -0.51 -4.23
N GLY A 81 2.76 0.29 -4.75
CA GLY A 81 2.69 1.76 -4.71
C GLY A 81 3.40 2.40 -3.54
N CYS A 82 4.68 2.09 -3.36
CA CYS A 82 5.52 2.77 -2.37
C CYS A 82 5.75 4.23 -2.80
N ASN A 83 5.70 5.15 -1.83
CA ASN A 83 5.96 6.57 -2.05
C ASN A 83 7.45 6.97 -1.89
N PHE A 84 8.34 5.97 -1.72
CA PHE A 84 9.80 6.12 -1.74
C PHE A 84 10.36 5.56 -3.05
N ARG A 85 11.49 6.14 -3.49
CA ARG A 85 12.29 5.68 -4.64
C ARG A 85 13.68 5.25 -4.20
N CYS A 86 13.75 4.19 -3.38
CA CYS A 86 15.02 3.69 -2.84
C CYS A 86 15.90 3.10 -3.96
N LEU A 87 17.17 3.52 -4.04
CA LEU A 87 18.12 3.06 -5.07
C LEU A 87 18.35 1.54 -5.07
N PHE A 88 18.25 0.90 -3.91
CA PHE A 88 18.50 -0.53 -3.72
C PHE A 88 17.26 -1.26 -3.18
N CYS A 89 16.07 -0.90 -3.68
CA CYS A 89 14.85 -1.57 -3.27
C CYS A 89 14.81 -3.02 -3.77
N GLN A 90 14.85 -4.00 -2.87
CA GLN A 90 14.71 -5.41 -3.22
C GLN A 90 13.33 -5.75 -3.80
N ASN A 91 12.32 -4.94 -3.49
CA ASN A 91 10.93 -5.11 -3.95
C ASN A 91 10.55 -4.05 -5.00
N ALA A 92 11.51 -3.56 -5.79
CA ALA A 92 11.28 -2.47 -6.74
C ALA A 92 10.20 -2.82 -7.77
N ASP A 93 10.23 -4.06 -8.24
CA ASP A 93 9.31 -4.67 -9.19
C ASP A 93 7.84 -4.56 -8.77
N ILE A 94 7.51 -4.78 -7.49
CA ILE A 94 6.14 -4.63 -6.98
C ILE A 94 5.87 -3.23 -6.43
N SER A 95 6.85 -2.59 -5.80
CA SER A 95 6.64 -1.32 -5.11
C SER A 95 6.51 -0.14 -6.07
N GLN A 96 7.26 -0.15 -7.17
CA GLN A 96 7.33 0.95 -8.14
C GLN A 96 6.44 0.71 -9.38
N MET A 97 5.94 -0.51 -9.60
CA MET A 97 5.07 -0.86 -10.74
C MET A 97 3.94 0.15 -11.02
N PRO A 98 3.21 0.69 -10.02
CA PRO A 98 2.17 1.70 -10.29
C PRO A 98 2.72 2.99 -10.89
N SER A 99 3.91 3.42 -10.47
CA SER A 99 4.53 4.64 -10.97
C SER A 99 5.27 4.44 -12.28
N ASP A 100 5.96 3.30 -12.45
CA ASP A 100 6.86 3.08 -13.59
C ASP A 100 6.15 2.40 -14.77
N HIS A 101 5.08 1.64 -14.50
CA HIS A 101 4.35 0.87 -15.53
C HIS A 101 2.85 1.15 -15.55
N HIS A 102 2.35 2.05 -14.70
CA HIS A 102 0.92 2.38 -14.59
C HIS A 102 -0.01 1.18 -14.32
N ARG A 103 0.53 0.12 -13.71
CA ARG A 103 -0.20 -1.11 -13.36
C ARG A 103 -0.43 -1.19 -11.86
N VAL A 104 -1.64 -1.56 -11.48
CA VAL A 104 -2.00 -1.86 -10.08
C VAL A 104 -2.44 -3.31 -10.02
N LEU A 105 -1.52 -4.19 -9.62
CA LEU A 105 -1.77 -5.62 -9.47
C LEU A 105 -2.03 -5.97 -8.00
N GLY A 106 -2.63 -7.14 -7.79
CA GLY A 106 -2.89 -7.71 -6.49
C GLY A 106 -4.12 -8.60 -6.50
N GLU A 107 -4.08 -9.63 -5.69
CA GLU A 107 -5.18 -10.54 -5.45
C GLU A 107 -6.19 -9.91 -4.48
N LYS A 108 -7.46 -10.23 -4.69
CA LYS A 108 -8.50 -9.75 -3.80
C LYS A 108 -8.44 -10.53 -2.49
N MET A 109 -8.13 -9.85 -1.39
CA MET A 109 -8.15 -10.44 -0.05
C MET A 109 -8.96 -9.58 0.90
N THR A 110 -9.90 -10.19 1.62
CA THR A 110 -10.65 -9.50 2.67
C THR A 110 -9.86 -9.47 3.98
N ALA A 111 -10.27 -8.63 4.92
CA ALA A 111 -9.67 -8.59 6.24
C ALA A 111 -9.78 -9.96 6.95
N GLU A 112 -10.92 -10.64 6.80
CA GLU A 112 -11.17 -11.95 7.40
C GLU A 112 -10.24 -13.03 6.80
N MET A 113 -9.99 -12.98 5.49
CA MET A 113 -9.04 -13.89 4.84
C MET A 113 -7.62 -13.67 5.37
N ILE A 114 -7.19 -12.41 5.47
CA ILE A 114 -5.87 -12.03 5.99
C ILE A 114 -5.71 -12.53 7.44
N VAL A 115 -6.72 -12.32 8.29
CA VAL A 115 -6.70 -12.79 9.69
C VAL A 115 -6.70 -14.31 9.77
N SER A 116 -7.50 -14.99 8.95
CA SER A 116 -7.54 -16.46 8.88
C SER A 116 -6.20 -17.06 8.45
N GLU A 117 -5.53 -16.46 7.46
CA GLU A 117 -4.20 -16.89 7.01
C GLU A 117 -3.14 -16.63 8.08
N ALA A 118 -3.18 -15.47 8.73
CA ALA A 118 -2.28 -15.16 9.85
C ALA A 118 -2.42 -16.18 10.99
N ALA A 119 -3.65 -16.51 11.40
CA ALA A 119 -3.92 -17.49 12.45
C ALA A 119 -3.45 -18.91 12.07
N ARG A 120 -3.55 -19.30 10.80
CA ARG A 120 -3.01 -20.58 10.29
C ARG A 120 -1.48 -20.60 10.25
N GLY A 121 -0.83 -19.44 10.12
CA GLY A 121 0.62 -19.29 10.08
C GLY A 121 1.34 -19.65 11.39
N GLY A 122 0.61 -19.77 12.50
CA GLY A 122 1.16 -20.08 13.82
C GLY A 122 1.67 -18.83 14.55
N SER A 123 1.62 -18.88 15.89
CA SER A 123 2.24 -17.94 16.84
C SER A 123 3.72 -18.26 17.05
#